data_AF-A0A357LY20-F1
#
_entry.id   AF-A0A357LY20-F1
#
_cell.length_a   1.000
_cell.length_b   1.000
_cell.length_c   1.000
_cell.angle_alpha   90.00
_cell.angle_beta   90.00
_cell.angle_gamma   90.00
#
_symmetry.space_group_name_H-M   'P 1'
#
loop_
_entity.id
_entity.type
_entity.pdbx_description
1 polymer ?
#
loop_
_entity_poly.entity_id
_entity_poly.type
_entity_poly.pdbx_seq_one_letter_code
_entity_poly.pdbx_strand_id
1 'polypeptide(L)'
;MTSEPFKPQLLQLVQSENDWSIVSAALPASLLEALGQGIATSAVLSRDSVDYSLFYVAASKKLLMFSHDPQALLTPVAAVSVPEALDYLDVFYLGGAPYIATYAKASSYLNLYRLNVDNSLTPVHNQYVGSGFTMMHVLPYRDTTCVVLYNGTTGDCVKYQLAVPPYDGLSLTQVWSDIWAKTWGHFTFFEFGGENFFLKINQQHEKVNIDHFMDDPDEGSHPVLSKDADNSLLSSSVLAGFQGPEGQAYFLNYQYNGSLSLNSIYPNCLGWWPLASQTVSTGGTVLHPFTTAAANYLLILN
;
A
#
# COMPACT_ATOMS: atom_id res chain seq x y z
N MET A 1 31.98 -4.34 -9.71
CA MET A 1 30.98 -5.38 -9.98
C MET A 1 29.68 -4.67 -10.25
N THR A 2 29.25 -4.61 -11.51
CA THR A 2 27.90 -4.15 -11.86
C THR A 2 26.94 -5.23 -11.37
N SER A 3 26.18 -4.96 -10.32
CA SER A 3 25.09 -5.85 -9.89
C SER A 3 24.13 -6.02 -11.06
N GLU A 4 23.74 -7.26 -11.37
CA GLU A 4 22.65 -7.45 -12.33
C GLU A 4 21.40 -6.68 -11.86
N PRO A 5 20.65 -6.05 -12.78
CA PRO A 5 19.42 -5.38 -12.42
C PRO A 5 18.45 -6.39 -11.80
N PHE A 6 17.79 -5.97 -10.72
CA PHE A 6 16.77 -6.78 -10.07
C PHE A 6 15.69 -7.20 -11.08
N LYS A 7 15.31 -8.47 -11.06
CA LYS A 7 14.25 -9.01 -11.91
C LYS A 7 12.99 -9.19 -11.09
N PRO A 8 11.83 -8.68 -11.54
CA PRO A 8 10.54 -8.96 -10.92
C PRO A 8 10.36 -10.45 -10.60
N GLN A 9 9.89 -10.74 -9.38
CA GLN A 9 9.59 -12.10 -8.94
C GLN A 9 8.10 -12.23 -8.66
N LEU A 10 7.52 -13.35 -9.08
CA LEU A 10 6.15 -13.71 -8.76
C LEU A 10 6.15 -14.89 -7.81
N LEU A 11 5.39 -14.77 -6.72
CA LEU A 11 5.14 -15.84 -5.77
C LEU A 11 3.64 -16.07 -5.67
N GLN A 12 3.25 -17.31 -5.41
CA GLN A 12 1.88 -17.67 -5.04
C GLN A 12 1.85 -17.94 -3.53
N LEU A 13 0.84 -17.40 -2.86
CA LEU A 13 0.56 -17.65 -1.45
C LEU A 13 -0.49 -18.75 -1.39
N VAL A 14 -0.07 -19.98 -1.09
CA VAL A 14 -0.92 -21.16 -1.12
C VAL A 14 -1.38 -21.49 0.29
N GLN A 15 -2.69 -21.53 0.46
CA GLN A 15 -3.34 -22.05 1.66
C GLN A 15 -3.85 -23.46 1.36
N SER A 16 -3.45 -24.44 2.16
CA SER A 16 -3.92 -25.82 2.08
C SER A 16 -4.43 -26.25 3.45
N GLU A 17 -5.73 -26.41 3.60
CA GLU A 17 -6.40 -26.65 4.88
C GLU A 17 -6.00 -25.58 5.92
N ASN A 18 -5.07 -25.91 6.82
CA ASN A 18 -4.59 -25.04 7.90
C ASN A 18 -3.14 -24.57 7.70
N ASP A 19 -2.47 -25.01 6.64
CA ASP A 19 -1.07 -24.67 6.38
C ASP A 19 -0.93 -23.66 5.25
N TRP A 20 0.07 -22.80 5.40
CA TRP A 20 0.46 -21.82 4.38
C TRP A 20 1.82 -22.17 3.80
N SER A 21 1.98 -21.89 2.52
CA SER A 21 3.28 -21.92 1.85
C SER A 21 3.41 -20.76 0.87
N ILE A 22 4.66 -20.34 0.68
CA ILE A 22 5.03 -19.40 -0.38
C ILE A 22 5.75 -20.24 -1.42
N VAL A 23 5.32 -20.14 -2.67
CA VAL A 23 5.93 -20.88 -3.78
C VAL A 23 6.23 -19.94 -4.93
N SER A 24 7.39 -20.12 -5.56
CA SER A 24 7.74 -19.34 -6.76
C SER A 24 6.84 -19.74 -7.92
N ALA A 25 6.34 -18.73 -8.62
CA ALA A 25 5.54 -18.90 -9.84
C ALA A 25 6.25 -18.24 -11.02
N ALA A 26 6.03 -18.77 -12.23
CA ALA A 26 6.61 -18.20 -13.43
C ALA A 26 5.89 -16.89 -13.78
N LEU A 27 6.64 -15.80 -13.88
CA LEU A 27 6.12 -14.55 -14.43
C LEU A 27 6.15 -14.63 -15.97
N PRO A 28 5.01 -14.44 -16.66
CA PRO A 28 4.99 -14.36 -18.12
C PRO A 28 6.00 -13.34 -18.66
N ALA A 29 6.67 -13.64 -19.76
CA ALA A 29 7.74 -12.79 -20.33
C ALA A 29 7.25 -11.37 -20.66
N SER A 30 6.00 -11.23 -21.13
CA SER A 30 5.36 -9.95 -21.39
C SER A 30 5.21 -9.09 -20.12
N LEU A 31 4.91 -9.71 -18.98
CA LEU A 31 4.84 -9.03 -17.69
C LEU A 31 6.22 -8.69 -17.14
N LEU A 32 7.21 -9.56 -17.35
CA LEU A 32 8.58 -9.30 -16.94
C LEU A 32 9.14 -8.02 -17.58
N GLU A 33 8.90 -7.82 -18.88
CA GLU A 33 9.31 -6.60 -19.59
C GLU A 33 8.56 -5.38 -19.07
N ALA A 34 7.23 -5.46 -18.93
CA ALA A 34 6.42 -4.32 -18.49
C ALA A 34 6.73 -3.89 -17.05
N LEU A 35 6.95 -4.85 -16.14
CA LEU A 35 7.22 -4.62 -14.72
C LEU A 35 8.71 -4.41 -14.41
N GLY A 36 9.60 -4.65 -15.37
CA GLY A 36 11.04 -4.41 -15.24
C GLY A 36 11.46 -2.95 -15.45
N GLN A 37 10.51 -2.01 -15.52
CA GLN A 37 10.75 -0.61 -15.88
C GLN A 37 11.09 0.31 -14.69
N GLY A 38 11.28 -0.22 -13.48
CA GLY A 38 11.48 0.58 -12.27
C GLY A 38 10.16 1.05 -11.67
N ILE A 39 9.44 0.14 -11.01
CA ILE A 39 8.16 0.42 -10.37
C ILE A 39 8.42 1.07 -9.01
N ALA A 40 8.04 2.35 -8.89
CA ALA A 40 8.31 3.12 -7.67
C ALA A 40 7.24 2.90 -6.58
N THR A 41 6.00 2.64 -6.98
CA THR A 41 4.89 2.36 -6.04
C THR A 41 3.74 1.68 -6.79
N SER A 42 2.82 1.09 -6.04
CA SER A 42 1.69 0.33 -6.57
C SER A 42 0.47 0.41 -5.67
N ALA A 43 -0.72 0.18 -6.23
CA ALA A 43 -1.96 -0.02 -5.48
C ALA A 43 -2.89 -0.98 -6.22
N VAL A 44 -3.91 -1.46 -5.52
CA VAL A 44 -5.00 -2.26 -6.09
C VAL A 44 -6.26 -1.39 -6.16
N LEU A 45 -7.04 -1.54 -7.23
CA LEU A 45 -8.38 -0.95 -7.34
C LEU A 45 -9.36 -2.02 -7.80
N SER A 46 -10.60 -1.93 -7.35
CA SER A 46 -11.75 -2.63 -7.91
C SER A 46 -12.65 -1.66 -8.68
N ARG A 47 -13.13 -2.04 -9.86
CA ARG A 47 -14.16 -1.31 -10.62
C ARG A 47 -15.03 -2.33 -11.36
N ASP A 48 -16.35 -2.20 -11.23
CA ASP A 48 -17.32 -3.09 -11.88
C ASP A 48 -17.06 -4.59 -11.59
N SER A 49 -16.73 -4.91 -10.33
CA SER A 49 -16.37 -6.27 -9.86
C SER A 49 -15.11 -6.87 -10.52
N VAL A 50 -14.29 -6.04 -11.16
CA VAL A 50 -12.97 -6.42 -11.68
C VAL A 50 -11.91 -5.72 -10.84
N ASP A 51 -10.92 -6.48 -10.38
CA ASP A 51 -9.76 -5.94 -9.69
C ASP A 51 -8.64 -5.63 -10.68
N TYR A 52 -7.88 -4.59 -10.37
CA TYR A 52 -6.76 -4.12 -11.16
C TYR A 52 -5.57 -3.77 -10.27
N SER A 53 -4.38 -4.10 -10.77
CA SER A 53 -3.12 -3.59 -10.25
C SER A 53 -2.73 -2.31 -10.97
N LEU A 54 -2.32 -1.31 -10.20
CA LEU A 54 -1.71 -0.08 -10.67
C LEU A 54 -0.22 -0.08 -10.34
N PHE A 55 0.61 0.23 -11.33
CA PHE A 55 2.07 0.33 -11.16
C PHE A 55 2.57 1.66 -11.72
N TYR A 56 3.20 2.47 -10.87
CA TYR A 56 3.76 3.74 -11.30
C TYR A 56 5.23 3.59 -11.71
N VAL A 57 5.53 3.95 -12.96
CA VAL A 57 6.87 3.97 -13.54
C VAL A 57 7.42 5.40 -13.46
N ALA A 58 8.28 5.67 -12.48
CA ALA A 58 8.78 7.02 -12.21
C ALA A 58 9.53 7.65 -13.40
N ALA A 59 10.32 6.86 -14.13
CA ALA A 59 11.12 7.34 -15.26
C ALA A 59 10.27 7.88 -16.41
N SER A 60 9.07 7.33 -16.63
CA SER A 60 8.17 7.72 -17.71
C SER A 60 6.94 8.50 -17.26
N LYS A 61 6.76 8.68 -15.94
CA LYS A 61 5.55 9.23 -15.31
C LYS A 61 4.27 8.55 -15.82
N LYS A 62 4.31 7.23 -15.97
CA LYS A 62 3.16 6.43 -16.40
C LYS A 62 2.63 5.58 -15.27
N LEU A 63 1.31 5.54 -15.17
CA LEU A 63 0.57 4.57 -14.38
C LEU A 63 0.13 3.44 -15.30
N LEU A 64 0.75 2.28 -15.15
CA LEU A 64 0.36 1.05 -15.85
C LEU A 64 -0.80 0.42 -15.08
N MET A 65 -1.86 0.03 -15.80
CA MET A 65 -3.04 -0.59 -15.25
C MET A 65 -3.21 -1.99 -15.85
N PHE A 66 -3.38 -2.98 -14.99
CA PHE A 66 -3.58 -4.37 -15.38
C PHE A 66 -4.81 -4.95 -14.69
N SER A 67 -5.71 -5.61 -15.41
CA SER A 67 -6.82 -6.34 -14.81
C SER A 67 -6.34 -7.70 -14.29
N HIS A 68 -6.91 -8.15 -13.18
CA HIS A 68 -6.64 -9.47 -12.64
C HIS A 68 -7.39 -10.53 -13.44
N ASP A 69 -6.66 -11.53 -13.95
CA ASP A 69 -7.22 -12.65 -14.69
C ASP A 69 -6.81 -13.97 -14.02
N PRO A 70 -7.73 -14.94 -13.83
CA PRO A 70 -7.41 -16.20 -13.16
C PRO A 70 -6.33 -17.04 -13.84
N GLN A 71 -6.10 -16.88 -15.16
CA GLN A 71 -5.10 -17.64 -15.91
C GLN A 71 -3.90 -16.78 -16.32
N ALA A 72 -4.15 -15.59 -16.87
CA ALA A 72 -3.10 -14.67 -17.32
C ALA A 72 -2.47 -13.88 -16.18
N LEU A 73 -3.02 -13.98 -14.96
CA LEU A 73 -2.64 -13.24 -13.75
C LEU A 73 -2.93 -11.75 -13.86
N LEU A 74 -2.17 -11.05 -14.71
CA LEU A 74 -2.30 -9.63 -14.97
C LEU A 74 -2.38 -9.40 -16.48
N THR A 75 -3.48 -8.80 -16.93
CA THR A 75 -3.70 -8.45 -18.34
C THR A 75 -3.57 -6.94 -18.52
N PRO A 76 -2.71 -6.43 -19.42
CA PRO A 76 -2.56 -4.98 -19.62
C PRO A 76 -3.87 -4.34 -20.08
N VAL A 77 -4.24 -3.21 -19.47
CA VAL A 77 -5.47 -2.46 -19.77
C VAL A 77 -5.16 -1.07 -20.30
N ALA A 78 -4.31 -0.33 -19.60
CA ALA A 78 -3.97 1.04 -19.95
C ALA A 78 -2.58 1.42 -19.46
N ALA A 79 -2.01 2.45 -20.09
CA ALA A 79 -0.81 3.13 -19.62
C ALA A 79 -1.10 4.63 -19.65
N VAL A 80 -1.31 5.22 -18.49
CA VAL A 80 -1.87 6.57 -18.34
C VAL A 80 -0.79 7.52 -17.88
N SER A 81 -0.67 8.69 -18.52
CA SER A 81 0.25 9.72 -18.05
C SER A 81 -0.23 10.29 -16.72
N VAL A 82 0.64 10.31 -15.73
CA VAL A 82 0.40 11.02 -14.46
C VAL A 82 0.93 12.44 -14.60
N PRO A 83 0.13 13.49 -14.31
CA PRO A 83 0.56 14.87 -14.51
C PRO A 83 1.81 15.25 -13.71
N GLU A 84 1.88 14.80 -12.46
CA GLU A 84 2.98 15.08 -11.55
C GLU A 84 3.79 13.81 -11.23
N ALA A 85 5.06 13.98 -10.88
CA ALA A 85 5.82 12.88 -10.29
C ALA A 85 5.24 12.53 -8.91
N LEU A 86 5.35 11.26 -8.50
CA LEU A 86 4.89 10.80 -7.19
C LEU A 86 5.84 9.77 -6.59
N ASP A 87 5.81 9.67 -5.26
CA ASP A 87 6.45 8.62 -4.47
C ASP A 87 5.39 7.67 -3.86
N TYR A 88 4.19 8.21 -3.60
CA TYR A 88 3.08 7.50 -3.00
C TYR A 88 1.83 7.66 -3.85
N LEU A 89 1.09 6.58 -4.01
CA LEU A 89 -0.24 6.57 -4.59
C LEU A 89 -1.14 5.66 -3.76
N ASP A 90 -2.41 6.01 -3.70
CA ASP A 90 -3.43 5.20 -3.08
C ASP A 90 -4.80 5.44 -3.74
N VAL A 91 -5.72 4.51 -3.54
CA VAL A 91 -7.02 4.48 -4.21
C VAL A 91 -8.14 4.71 -3.21
N PHE A 92 -9.15 5.46 -3.63
CA PHE A 92 -10.38 5.64 -2.85
C PHE A 92 -11.60 5.76 -3.75
N TYR A 93 -12.79 5.66 -3.14
CA TYR A 93 -14.04 5.61 -3.88
C TYR A 93 -14.99 6.71 -3.44
N LEU A 94 -15.53 7.44 -4.42
CA LEU A 94 -16.61 8.41 -4.20
C LEU A 94 -17.77 8.10 -5.13
N GLY A 95 -18.96 7.89 -4.55
CA GLY A 95 -20.15 7.52 -5.31
C GLY A 95 -19.96 6.26 -6.17
N GLY A 96 -19.12 5.31 -5.70
CA GLY A 96 -18.76 4.09 -6.42
C GLY A 96 -17.72 4.25 -7.54
N ALA A 97 -17.28 5.49 -7.84
CA ALA A 97 -16.24 5.73 -8.83
C ALA A 97 -14.85 5.75 -8.18
N PRO A 98 -13.81 5.18 -8.82
CA PRO A 98 -12.45 5.19 -8.30
C PRO A 98 -11.75 6.53 -8.51
N TYR A 99 -10.99 6.93 -7.50
CA TYR A 99 -10.12 8.10 -7.47
C TYR A 99 -8.74 7.68 -6.97
N ILE A 100 -7.73 8.49 -7.30
CA ILE A 100 -6.35 8.26 -6.93
C ILE A 100 -5.85 9.47 -6.14
N ALA A 101 -5.36 9.22 -4.93
CA ALA A 101 -4.57 10.17 -4.15
C ALA A 101 -3.10 9.95 -4.46
N THR A 102 -2.33 11.03 -4.63
CA THR A 102 -0.90 10.95 -4.92
C THR A 102 -0.11 12.00 -4.15
N TYR A 103 1.10 11.65 -3.76
CA TYR A 103 2.02 12.56 -3.09
C TYR A 103 3.46 12.27 -3.51
N ALA A 104 4.25 13.32 -3.67
CA ALA A 104 5.70 13.24 -3.82
C ALA A 104 6.37 13.88 -2.62
N LYS A 105 7.39 13.24 -2.06
CA LYS A 105 8.20 13.74 -0.94
C LYS A 105 8.77 15.12 -1.23
N ALA A 106 9.17 15.34 -2.49
CA ALA A 106 9.73 16.61 -2.96
C ALA A 106 8.67 17.69 -3.25
N SER A 107 7.38 17.34 -3.23
CA SER A 107 6.27 18.27 -3.43
C SER A 107 5.66 18.70 -2.10
N SER A 108 4.97 19.83 -2.11
CA SER A 108 4.16 20.29 -0.98
C SER A 108 2.67 20.00 -1.13
N TYR A 109 2.28 19.28 -2.18
CA TYR A 109 0.88 19.07 -2.56
C TYR A 109 0.49 17.60 -2.58
N LEU A 110 -0.64 17.31 -1.94
CA LEU A 110 -1.44 16.11 -2.14
C LEU A 110 -2.38 16.34 -3.33
N ASN A 111 -2.29 15.50 -4.35
CA ASN A 111 -3.10 15.64 -5.57
C ASN A 111 -4.12 14.51 -5.65
N LEU A 112 -5.37 14.87 -5.94
CA LEU A 112 -6.47 13.94 -6.17
C LEU A 112 -6.85 13.94 -7.65
N TYR A 113 -6.97 12.74 -8.21
CA TYR A 113 -7.39 12.51 -9.59
C TYR A 113 -8.63 11.61 -9.62
N ARG A 114 -9.58 11.91 -10.51
CA ARG A 114 -10.61 10.95 -10.90
C ARG A 114 -10.05 10.00 -11.95
N LEU A 115 -10.26 8.70 -11.76
CA LEU A 115 -10.02 7.70 -12.81
C LEU A 115 -11.29 7.54 -13.65
N ASN A 116 -11.25 8.00 -14.89
CA ASN A 116 -12.39 7.96 -15.80
C ASN A 116 -12.64 6.54 -16.35
N VAL A 117 -13.81 6.34 -16.96
CA VAL A 117 -14.19 5.06 -17.59
C VAL A 117 -13.25 4.70 -18.74
N ASP A 118 -12.73 5.69 -19.46
CA ASP A 118 -11.71 5.51 -20.51
C ASP A 118 -10.28 5.31 -19.96
N ASN A 119 -10.15 5.19 -18.63
CA ASN A 119 -8.91 5.07 -17.87
C ASN A 119 -8.04 6.33 -17.86
N SER A 120 -8.49 7.47 -18.40
CA SER A 120 -7.77 8.74 -18.26
C SER A 120 -7.86 9.27 -16.82
N LEU A 121 -6.85 10.06 -16.41
CA LEU A 121 -6.87 10.77 -15.13
C LEU A 121 -7.28 12.22 -15.32
N THR A 122 -8.28 12.67 -14.57
CA THR A 122 -8.67 14.09 -14.49
C THR A 122 -8.29 14.64 -13.12
N PRO A 123 -7.46 15.70 -13.03
CA PRO A 123 -7.19 16.38 -11.77
C PRO A 123 -8.49 16.96 -11.21
N VAL A 124 -8.79 16.68 -9.94
CA VAL A 124 -10.02 17.17 -9.29
C VAL A 124 -9.74 18.06 -8.09
N HIS A 125 -8.60 17.89 -7.42
CA HIS A 125 -8.22 18.72 -6.27
C HIS A 125 -6.71 18.66 -6.02
N ASN A 126 -6.13 19.75 -5.52
CA ASN A 126 -4.77 19.81 -5.02
C ASN A 126 -4.75 20.53 -3.66
N GLN A 127 -4.29 19.83 -2.62
CA GLN A 127 -4.24 20.36 -1.26
C GLN A 127 -2.78 20.65 -0.89
N TYR A 128 -2.47 21.87 -0.47
CA TYR A 128 -1.18 22.15 0.16
C TYR A 128 -1.15 21.43 1.52
N VAL A 129 -0.16 20.55 1.70
CA VAL A 129 0.03 19.77 2.93
C VAL A 129 1.42 19.95 3.54
N GLY A 130 2.38 20.47 2.76
CA GLY A 130 3.79 20.52 3.14
C GLY A 130 4.61 19.39 2.51
N SER A 131 5.94 19.49 2.61
CA SER A 131 6.88 18.57 1.97
C SER A 131 7.51 17.57 2.94
N GLY A 132 8.04 16.47 2.41
CA GLY A 132 8.84 15.50 3.15
C GLY A 132 8.05 14.40 3.87
N PHE A 133 6.73 14.26 3.66
CA PHE A 133 6.01 13.11 4.23
C PHE A 133 6.53 11.79 3.65
N THR A 134 6.80 10.83 4.53
CA THR A 134 7.39 9.51 4.22
C THR A 134 6.36 8.38 4.28
N MET A 135 5.09 8.71 4.47
CA MET A 135 3.96 7.80 4.36
C MET A 135 2.75 8.62 3.94
N MET A 136 1.98 8.09 3.00
CA MET A 136 0.63 8.53 2.67
C MET A 136 -0.24 7.28 2.60
N HIS A 137 -1.43 7.33 3.19
CA HIS A 137 -2.43 6.29 3.02
C HIS A 137 -3.83 6.88 3.07
N VAL A 138 -4.73 6.29 2.29
CA VAL A 138 -6.15 6.64 2.29
C VAL A 138 -6.90 5.65 3.18
N LEU A 139 -7.66 6.19 4.13
CA LEU A 139 -8.49 5.44 5.05
C LEU A 139 -9.97 5.63 4.67
N PRO A 140 -10.71 4.58 4.32
CA PRO A 140 -12.16 4.66 4.31
C PRO A 140 -12.64 4.83 5.75
N TYR A 141 -13.63 5.69 5.94
CA TYR A 141 -14.01 6.15 7.25
C TYR A 141 -15.53 6.29 7.34
N ARG A 142 -16.21 5.18 7.64
CA ARG A 142 -17.69 5.08 7.60
C ARG A 142 -18.26 5.57 6.26
N ASP A 143 -18.79 6.80 6.23
CA ASP A 143 -19.41 7.45 5.08
C ASP A 143 -18.48 8.47 4.36
N THR A 144 -17.24 8.60 4.81
CA THR A 144 -16.24 9.50 4.24
C THR A 144 -14.91 8.79 3.98
N THR A 145 -13.93 9.55 3.50
CA THR A 145 -12.56 9.13 3.30
C THR A 145 -11.63 10.12 4.00
N CYS A 146 -10.58 9.61 4.64
CA CYS A 146 -9.48 10.42 5.13
C CYS A 146 -8.19 10.10 4.37
N VAL A 147 -7.30 11.07 4.24
CA VAL A 147 -5.91 10.86 3.81
C VAL A 147 -5.00 11.17 4.98
N VAL A 148 -4.19 10.20 5.38
CA VAL A 148 -3.19 10.36 6.44
C VAL A 148 -1.82 10.53 5.81
N LEU A 149 -1.06 11.46 6.36
CA LEU A 149 0.33 11.70 6.00
C LEU A 149 1.19 11.62 7.27
N TYR A 150 2.37 11.02 7.17
CA TYR A 150 3.35 11.00 8.26
C TYR A 150 4.76 11.31 7.76
N ASN A 151 5.46 12.19 8.45
CA ASN A 151 6.83 12.61 8.15
C ASN A 151 7.79 11.94 9.13
N GLY A 152 8.53 10.94 8.65
CA GLY A 152 9.48 10.17 9.45
C GLY A 152 10.65 10.99 10.01
N THR A 153 10.93 12.18 9.46
CA THR A 153 12.02 13.04 9.91
C THR A 153 11.59 14.00 11.01
N THR A 154 10.43 14.63 10.85
CA THR A 154 9.92 15.62 11.82
C THR A 154 9.05 14.99 12.90
N GLY A 155 8.35 13.90 12.56
CA GLY A 155 7.32 13.28 13.39
C GLY A 155 5.91 13.77 13.04
N ASP A 156 5.78 14.78 12.17
CA ASP A 156 4.47 15.36 11.84
C ASP A 156 3.54 14.28 11.27
N CYS A 157 2.37 14.12 11.89
CA CYS A 157 1.29 13.29 11.38
C CYS A 157 0.04 14.14 11.24
N VAL A 158 -0.62 14.06 10.09
CA VAL A 158 -1.81 14.86 9.78
C VAL A 158 -2.84 13.98 9.09
N LYS A 159 -4.12 14.28 9.34
CA LYS A 159 -5.26 13.60 8.74
C LYS A 159 -6.16 14.64 8.07
N TYR A 160 -6.40 14.45 6.78
CA TYR A 160 -7.29 15.28 5.98
C TYR A 160 -8.56 14.51 5.67
N GLN A 161 -9.72 15.01 6.09
CA GLN A 161 -11.01 14.45 5.73
C GLN A 161 -11.45 15.02 4.39
N LEU A 162 -11.92 14.13 3.52
CA LEU A 162 -12.53 14.47 2.25
C LEU A 162 -13.97 14.94 2.46
N ALA A 163 -14.35 16.00 1.75
CA ALA A 163 -15.71 16.50 1.72
C ALA A 163 -16.11 16.88 0.29
N VAL A 164 -17.39 16.70 -0.04
CA VAL A 164 -17.98 17.10 -1.33
C VAL A 164 -19.08 18.14 -1.08
N PRO A 165 -18.74 19.41 -0.79
CA PRO A 165 -19.74 20.46 -0.66
C PRO A 165 -20.60 20.61 -1.94
N PRO A 166 -21.90 20.94 -1.83
CA PRO A 166 -22.80 21.01 -2.98
C PRO A 166 -22.39 21.97 -4.11
N TYR A 167 -21.53 22.96 -3.84
CA TYR A 167 -21.18 24.02 -4.78
C TYR A 167 -19.67 24.20 -5.01
N ASP A 168 -18.81 23.58 -4.20
CA ASP A 168 -17.35 23.83 -4.20
C ASP A 168 -16.53 22.65 -4.76
N GLY A 169 -17.19 21.57 -5.18
CA GLY A 169 -16.52 20.38 -5.70
C GLY A 169 -15.84 19.57 -4.60
N LEU A 170 -14.80 18.82 -4.96
CA LEU A 170 -14.06 18.00 -4.00
C LEU A 170 -13.14 18.89 -3.15
N SER A 171 -13.15 18.69 -1.83
CA SER A 171 -12.30 19.44 -0.88
C SER A 171 -11.68 18.50 0.15
N LEU A 172 -10.57 18.95 0.74
CA LEU A 172 -9.90 18.30 1.85
C LEU A 172 -9.79 19.29 3.02
N THR A 173 -10.19 18.87 4.21
CA THR A 173 -10.05 19.66 5.44
C THR A 173 -9.14 18.91 6.40
N GLN A 174 -8.11 19.57 6.93
CA GLN A 174 -7.33 18.98 8.02
C GLN A 174 -8.22 18.88 9.26
N VAL A 175 -8.46 17.66 9.72
CA VAL A 175 -9.32 17.38 10.88
C VAL A 175 -8.51 17.03 12.12
N TRP A 176 -7.29 16.54 11.93
CA TRP A 176 -6.41 16.18 13.04
C TRP A 176 -4.94 16.32 12.66
N SER A 177 -4.11 16.61 13.65
CA SER A 177 -2.65 16.61 13.54
C SER A 177 -2.00 16.38 14.89
N ASP A 178 -0.86 15.69 14.90
CA ASP A 178 -0.02 15.51 16.08
C ASP A 178 1.44 15.23 15.67
N ILE A 179 2.33 15.17 16.66
CA ILE A 179 3.74 14.79 16.49
C ILE A 179 3.93 13.37 17.02
N TRP A 180 4.05 12.42 16.11
CA TRP A 180 4.48 11.07 16.45
C TRP A 180 6.00 11.02 16.69
N ALA A 181 6.45 9.93 17.33
CA ALA A 181 7.87 9.65 17.38
C ALA A 181 8.45 9.56 15.96
N LYS A 182 9.69 9.99 15.79
CA LYS A 182 10.37 9.98 14.48
C LYS A 182 10.71 8.57 14.05
N THR A 183 11.03 8.41 12.77
CA THR A 183 11.59 7.18 12.18
C THR A 183 10.69 5.96 12.22
N TRP A 184 9.39 6.13 12.47
CA TRP A 184 8.42 5.10 12.09
C TRP A 184 8.49 4.90 10.57
N GLY A 185 8.46 3.65 10.14
CA GLY A 185 8.48 3.26 8.74
C GLY A 185 7.76 1.94 8.57
N HIS A 186 7.88 1.37 7.37
CA HIS A 186 7.41 0.01 7.10
C HIS A 186 5.95 -0.16 7.55
N PHE A 187 5.08 0.64 6.95
CA PHE A 187 3.66 0.66 7.30
C PHE A 187 2.91 -0.40 6.50
N THR A 188 1.94 -1.05 7.14
CA THR A 188 0.93 -1.84 6.46
C THR A 188 -0.41 -1.61 7.13
N PHE A 189 -1.41 -1.26 6.33
CA PHE A 189 -2.75 -0.90 6.79
C PHE A 189 -3.72 -2.04 6.52
N PHE A 190 -4.71 -2.18 7.38
CA PHE A 190 -5.73 -3.22 7.30
C PHE A 190 -6.95 -2.81 8.12
N GLU A 191 -8.07 -3.47 7.88
CA GLU A 191 -9.30 -3.26 8.64
C GLU A 191 -9.74 -4.53 9.35
N PHE A 192 -10.37 -4.35 10.51
CA PHE A 192 -11.17 -5.36 11.18
C PHE A 192 -12.50 -4.75 11.62
N GLY A 193 -13.61 -5.41 11.31
CA GLY A 193 -14.94 -4.89 11.69
C GLY A 193 -15.31 -3.54 11.08
N GLY A 194 -14.64 -3.11 10.00
CA GLY A 194 -14.81 -1.79 9.39
C GLY A 194 -14.01 -0.66 10.06
N GLU A 195 -13.20 -0.99 11.08
CA GLU A 195 -12.28 -0.08 11.75
C GLU A 195 -10.89 -0.15 11.14
N ASN A 196 -10.13 0.95 11.19
CA ASN A 196 -8.85 1.10 10.51
C ASN A 196 -7.67 0.87 11.44
N PHE A 197 -6.81 -0.08 11.10
CA PHE A 197 -5.60 -0.41 11.85
C PHE A 197 -4.36 -0.34 10.95
N PHE A 198 -3.21 -0.27 11.59
CA PHE A 198 -1.95 -0.36 10.88
C PHE A 198 -0.83 -0.88 11.76
N LEU A 199 0.02 -1.70 11.15
CA LEU A 199 1.29 -2.09 11.72
C LEU A 199 2.38 -1.14 11.22
N LYS A 200 3.28 -0.77 12.13
CA LYS A 200 4.45 0.07 11.83
C LYS A 200 5.67 -0.43 12.60
N ILE A 201 6.84 -0.28 11.98
CA ILE A 201 8.12 -0.68 12.58
C ILE A 201 8.99 0.57 12.75
N ASN A 202 9.61 0.69 13.91
CA ASN A 202 10.66 1.67 14.17
C ASN A 202 11.97 0.92 14.35
N GLN A 203 12.76 0.83 13.28
CA GLN A 203 14.04 0.12 13.33
C GLN A 203 15.05 0.82 14.23
N GLN A 204 15.01 2.17 14.33
CA GLN A 204 15.94 2.93 15.16
C GLN A 204 15.63 2.79 16.65
N HIS A 205 14.36 2.72 17.02
CA HIS A 205 13.92 2.58 18.42
C HIS A 205 13.59 1.13 18.80
N GLU A 206 13.82 0.20 17.88
CA GLU A 206 13.61 -1.23 18.05
C GLU A 206 12.18 -1.63 18.45
N LYS A 207 11.17 -0.94 17.91
CA LYS A 207 9.75 -1.15 18.24
C LYS A 207 8.92 -1.59 17.06
N VAL A 208 7.87 -2.35 17.36
CA VAL A 208 6.76 -2.64 16.45
C VAL A 208 5.44 -2.38 17.16
N ASN A 209 4.55 -1.68 16.47
CA ASN A 209 3.22 -1.36 16.97
C ASN A 209 2.15 -1.85 16.01
N ILE A 210 0.97 -2.14 16.58
CA ILE A 210 -0.30 -2.09 15.85
C ILE A 210 -1.11 -0.97 16.49
N ASP A 211 -1.48 0.02 15.69
CA ASP A 211 -2.29 1.15 16.11
C ASP A 211 -3.69 1.06 15.48
N HIS A 212 -4.68 1.58 16.20
CA HIS A 212 -6.06 1.79 15.74
C HIS A 212 -6.27 3.28 15.48
N PHE A 213 -6.77 3.65 14.29
CA PHE A 213 -7.31 4.99 14.09
C PHE A 213 -8.69 5.07 14.70
N MET A 214 -8.89 6.05 15.57
CA MET A 214 -10.15 6.22 16.28
C MET A 214 -11.31 6.49 15.33
N ASP A 215 -12.51 6.29 15.85
CA ASP A 215 -13.83 6.39 15.20
C ASP A 215 -14.38 7.82 15.02
N ASP A 216 -13.77 8.80 15.69
CA ASP A 216 -13.96 10.23 15.39
C ASP A 216 -12.90 10.75 14.39
N PRO A 217 -13.31 11.37 13.26
CA PRO A 217 -12.35 11.90 12.31
C PRO A 217 -11.45 13.00 12.89
N ASP A 218 -11.79 13.64 14.02
CA ASP A 218 -10.89 14.59 14.68
C ASP A 218 -9.90 13.96 15.68
N GLU A 219 -9.97 12.64 15.89
CA GLU A 219 -9.08 11.91 16.78
C GLU A 219 -7.91 11.22 16.04
N GLY A 220 -6.80 11.02 16.77
CA GLY A 220 -5.60 10.38 16.24
C GLY A 220 -5.68 8.85 16.18
N SER A 221 -4.51 8.22 16.14
CA SER A 221 -4.39 6.79 16.40
C SER A 221 -3.91 6.52 17.83
N HIS A 222 -4.24 5.34 18.34
CA HIS A 222 -3.69 4.83 19.61
C HIS A 222 -3.12 3.43 19.43
N PRO A 223 -1.99 3.10 20.11
CA PRO A 223 -1.41 1.77 20.03
C PRO A 223 -2.31 0.76 20.75
N VAL A 224 -2.68 -0.30 20.04
CA VAL A 224 -3.32 -1.50 20.59
C VAL A 224 -2.25 -2.51 21.00
N LEU A 225 -1.19 -2.62 20.21
CA LEU A 225 0.02 -3.39 20.51
C LEU A 225 1.23 -2.45 20.48
N SER A 226 2.12 -2.60 21.46
CA SER A 226 3.44 -1.97 21.45
C SER A 226 4.44 -2.91 22.13
N LYS A 227 5.40 -3.44 21.36
CA LYS A 227 6.43 -4.35 21.87
C LYS A 227 7.78 -4.12 21.19
N ASP A 228 8.82 -4.74 21.74
CA ASP A 228 10.12 -4.81 21.06
C ASP A 228 9.98 -5.58 19.75
N ALA A 229 10.56 -5.02 18.68
CA ALA A 229 10.65 -5.70 17.40
C ALA A 229 11.74 -6.77 17.46
N ASP A 230 11.45 -7.96 16.93
CA ASP A 230 12.47 -8.99 16.78
C ASP A 230 13.42 -8.67 15.61
N ASN A 231 14.52 -9.42 15.51
CA ASN A 231 15.52 -9.23 14.45
C ASN A 231 14.94 -9.32 13.03
N SER A 232 13.86 -10.07 12.82
CA SER A 232 13.23 -10.21 11.49
C SER A 232 12.52 -8.93 11.08
N LEU A 233 11.87 -8.24 12.02
CA LEU A 233 11.24 -6.94 11.79
C LEU A 233 12.28 -5.82 11.74
N LEU A 234 13.35 -5.91 12.52
CA LEU A 234 14.43 -4.93 12.47
C LEU A 234 15.22 -4.98 11.15
N SER A 235 15.22 -6.12 10.46
CA SER A 235 15.86 -6.29 9.15
C SER A 235 14.92 -6.09 7.95
N SER A 236 13.66 -5.67 8.19
CA SER A 236 12.68 -5.37 7.14
C SER A 236 13.22 -4.32 6.16
N SER A 237 13.01 -4.55 4.87
CA SER A 237 13.23 -3.57 3.80
C SER A 237 11.92 -2.97 3.29
N VAL A 238 10.85 -3.76 3.27
CA VAL A 238 9.49 -3.33 2.88
C VAL A 238 8.47 -4.29 3.47
N LEU A 239 7.30 -3.75 3.82
CA LEU A 239 6.11 -4.53 4.17
C LEU A 239 5.04 -4.33 3.12
N ALA A 240 4.16 -5.32 2.99
CA ALA A 240 2.86 -5.15 2.35
C ALA A 240 1.80 -5.93 3.11
N GLY A 241 0.57 -5.43 3.09
CA GLY A 241 -0.58 -6.10 3.66
C GLY A 241 -1.59 -6.46 2.60
N PHE A 242 -2.40 -7.45 2.89
CA PHE A 242 -3.62 -7.73 2.13
C PHE A 242 -4.67 -8.34 3.06
N GLN A 243 -5.94 -8.16 2.70
CA GLN A 243 -7.05 -8.86 3.33
C GLN A 243 -7.37 -10.12 2.54
N GLY A 244 -7.42 -11.25 3.22
CA GLY A 244 -7.90 -12.49 2.65
C GLY A 244 -9.41 -12.66 2.79
N PRO A 245 -9.92 -13.87 2.51
CA PRO A 245 -11.32 -14.21 2.72
C PRO A 245 -11.77 -13.91 4.17
N GLU A 246 -13.05 -13.57 4.32
CA GLU A 246 -13.68 -13.27 5.62
C GLU A 246 -13.08 -12.07 6.38
N GLY A 247 -12.24 -11.26 5.72
CA GLY A 247 -11.66 -10.05 6.31
C GLY A 247 -10.42 -10.30 7.17
N GLN A 248 -9.82 -11.49 7.12
CA GLN A 248 -8.56 -11.75 7.83
C GLN A 248 -7.43 -10.89 7.24
N ALA A 249 -6.74 -10.14 8.10
CA ALA A 249 -5.60 -9.32 7.70
C ALA A 249 -4.28 -10.11 7.75
N TYR A 250 -3.49 -10.00 6.68
CA TYR A 250 -2.18 -10.60 6.54
C TYR A 250 -1.13 -9.53 6.25
N PHE A 251 0.11 -9.77 6.66
CA PHE A 251 1.24 -8.97 6.21
C PHE A 251 2.43 -9.83 5.80
N LEU A 252 3.14 -9.32 4.80
CA LEU A 252 4.38 -9.85 4.27
C LEU A 252 5.53 -9.00 4.79
N ASN A 253 6.52 -9.65 5.40
CA ASN A 253 7.76 -9.01 5.79
C ASN A 253 8.90 -9.47 4.89
N TYR A 254 9.39 -8.56 4.05
CA TYR A 254 10.56 -8.80 3.21
C TYR A 254 11.77 -8.09 3.80
N GLN A 255 12.86 -8.83 3.94
CA GLN A 255 14.09 -8.37 4.58
C GLN A 255 15.19 -8.09 3.56
N TYR A 256 16.18 -7.26 3.92
CA TYR A 256 17.31 -6.92 3.05
C TYR A 256 18.12 -8.14 2.56
N ASN A 257 18.11 -9.24 3.32
CA ASN A 257 18.80 -10.48 2.98
C ASN A 257 17.99 -11.41 2.05
N GLY A 258 16.79 -11.00 1.62
CA GLY A 258 15.93 -11.80 0.74
C GLY A 258 15.00 -12.75 1.49
N SER A 259 15.00 -12.77 2.83
CA SER A 259 14.02 -13.52 3.60
C SER A 259 12.64 -12.84 3.49
N LEU A 260 11.64 -13.63 3.13
CA LEU A 260 10.24 -13.25 3.07
C LEU A 260 9.43 -14.10 4.05
N SER A 261 8.60 -13.47 4.88
CA SER A 261 7.62 -14.18 5.71
C SER A 261 6.21 -13.68 5.49
N LEU A 262 5.24 -14.60 5.55
CA LEU A 262 3.81 -14.33 5.59
C LEU A 262 3.31 -14.52 7.02
N ASN A 263 2.54 -13.56 7.51
CA ASN A 263 2.01 -13.54 8.86
C ASN A 263 0.52 -13.16 8.84
N SER A 264 -0.27 -13.73 9.75
CA SER A 264 -1.69 -13.38 9.93
C SER A 264 -1.87 -12.62 11.23
N ILE A 265 -2.47 -11.44 11.17
CA ILE A 265 -2.71 -10.59 12.35
C ILE A 265 -3.82 -11.21 13.21
N TYR A 266 -3.65 -11.24 14.52
CA TYR A 266 -4.70 -11.72 15.42
C TYR A 266 -5.94 -10.82 15.30
N PRO A 267 -7.17 -11.35 15.32
CA PRO A 267 -8.38 -10.54 15.29
C PRO A 267 -8.51 -9.52 16.44
N ASN A 268 -7.78 -9.72 17.54
CA ASN A 268 -7.71 -8.78 18.65
C ASN A 268 -6.59 -7.72 18.51
N CYS A 269 -5.85 -7.72 17.39
CA CYS A 269 -4.73 -6.81 17.12
C CYS A 269 -3.55 -6.89 18.11
N LEU A 270 -3.49 -7.91 18.98
CA LEU A 270 -2.44 -8.05 20.00
C LEU A 270 -1.26 -8.93 19.55
N GLY A 271 -1.11 -9.16 18.25
CA GLY A 271 -0.02 -9.96 17.69
C GLY A 271 -0.36 -10.55 16.32
N TRP A 272 0.40 -11.57 15.93
CA TRP A 272 0.24 -12.28 14.66
C TRP A 272 0.80 -13.70 14.74
N TRP A 273 0.25 -14.59 13.91
CA TRP A 273 0.79 -15.93 13.69
C TRP A 273 1.77 -15.91 12.52
N PRO A 274 2.99 -16.44 12.66
CA PRO A 274 3.83 -16.74 11.51
C PRO A 274 3.21 -17.90 10.75
N LEU A 275 3.05 -17.76 9.43
CA LEU A 275 2.37 -18.74 8.61
C LEU A 275 3.34 -19.48 7.68
N ALA A 276 4.19 -18.74 6.98
CA ALA A 276 5.14 -19.31 6.03
C ALA A 276 6.37 -18.41 5.89
N SER A 277 7.47 -18.99 5.44
CA SER A 277 8.66 -18.23 5.07
C SER A 277 9.37 -18.85 3.86
N GLN A 278 10.06 -18.01 3.09
CA GLN A 278 10.84 -18.40 1.94
C GLN A 278 12.01 -17.43 1.75
N THR A 279 13.12 -17.90 1.17
CA THR A 279 14.18 -17.02 0.67
C THR A 279 13.97 -16.75 -0.81
N VAL A 280 14.00 -15.48 -1.19
CA VAL A 280 13.87 -14.99 -2.57
C VAL A 280 15.03 -14.08 -2.93
N SER A 281 15.12 -13.64 -4.18
CA SER A 281 16.22 -12.78 -4.63
C SER A 281 16.17 -11.42 -3.92
N THR A 282 17.34 -10.91 -3.51
CA THR A 282 17.50 -9.62 -2.83
C THR A 282 17.27 -8.44 -3.77
N GLY A 283 16.99 -7.24 -3.22
CA GLY A 283 16.95 -5.98 -3.99
C GLY A 283 15.57 -5.47 -4.39
N GLY A 284 14.49 -6.19 -4.09
CA GLY A 284 13.12 -5.68 -4.21
C GLY A 284 12.86 -4.50 -3.27
N THR A 285 12.09 -3.52 -3.74
CA THR A 285 11.73 -2.30 -3.02
C THR A 285 10.21 -2.08 -2.94
N VAL A 286 9.44 -2.77 -3.79
CA VAL A 286 7.98 -2.74 -3.80
C VAL A 286 7.44 -4.17 -3.69
N LEU A 287 6.52 -4.38 -2.75
CA LEU A 287 5.73 -5.59 -2.62
C LEU A 287 4.30 -5.29 -3.04
N HIS A 288 3.79 -6.04 -4.02
CA HIS A 288 2.43 -5.88 -4.52
C HIS A 288 1.68 -7.20 -4.37
N PRO A 289 0.96 -7.41 -3.25
CA PRO A 289 0.03 -8.51 -3.14
C PRO A 289 -1.19 -8.25 -4.05
N PHE A 290 -1.66 -9.29 -4.72
CA PHE A 290 -2.88 -9.22 -5.51
C PHE A 290 -3.58 -10.58 -5.51
N THR A 291 -4.88 -10.57 -5.74
CA THR A 291 -5.71 -11.77 -5.72
C THR A 291 -6.40 -11.94 -7.06
N THR A 292 -6.40 -13.18 -7.56
CA THR A 292 -7.26 -13.60 -8.66
C THR A 292 -8.33 -14.53 -8.12
N ALA A 293 -9.35 -14.85 -8.91
CA ALA A 293 -10.34 -15.86 -8.50
C ALA A 293 -9.73 -17.25 -8.22
N ALA A 294 -8.49 -17.51 -8.66
CA ALA A 294 -7.80 -18.78 -8.46
C ALA A 294 -6.92 -18.80 -7.20
N ALA A 295 -6.21 -17.71 -6.89
CA ALA A 295 -5.25 -17.68 -5.79
C ALA A 295 -4.80 -16.26 -5.39
N ASN A 296 -4.11 -16.18 -4.25
CA ASN A 296 -3.37 -15.00 -3.82
C ASN A 296 -1.93 -15.05 -4.34
N TYR A 297 -1.42 -13.92 -4.79
CA TYR A 297 -0.09 -13.78 -5.35
C TYR A 297 0.64 -12.59 -4.74
N LEU A 298 1.96 -12.61 -4.84
CA LEU A 298 2.84 -11.51 -4.50
C LEU A 298 3.80 -11.23 -5.65
N LEU A 299 3.83 -9.99 -6.10
CA LEU A 299 4.93 -9.46 -6.91
C LEU A 299 5.96 -8.77 -6.02
N ILE A 300 7.23 -9.09 -6.26
CA ILE A 300 8.37 -8.34 -5.73
C ILE A 300 9.01 -7.59 -6.88
N LEU A 301 9.06 -6.27 -6.76
CA LEU A 301 9.44 -5.33 -7.82
C LEU A 301 10.55 -4.39 -7.34
N ASN A 302 11.19 -3.69 -8.28
CA ASN A 302 12.14 -2.60 -8.06
C ASN A 302 11.85 -1.46 -9.04
#